data_AF-A0A4Q2Z5B5-F1
#
_entry.id   AF-A0A4Q2Z5B5-F1
#
_cell.length_a   1.000
_cell.length_b   1.000
_cell.length_c   1.000
_cell.angle_alpha   90.00
_cell.angle_beta   90.00
_cell.angle_gamma   90.00
#
_symmetry.space_group_name_H-M   'P 1'
#
loop_
_entity.id
_entity.type
_entity.pdbx_description
1 polymer ?
#
loop_
_entity_poly.entity_id
_entity_poly.type
_entity_poly.pdbx_seq_one_letter_code
_entity_poly.pdbx_strand_id
1 'polypeptide(L)'
;MNFEAAASETFQILRSYDYEVVLFDEEHSQVFEPAEARRFFAKPVNLLVSLVDDGEDSATRLHLPKSIRISEVIGLVSSLRTMATKYKMVFNVREYNKVLSPKDFATQASVRESKGNTMNLVEGMYGTSRSSYLKLENARMIVRHSTRINENILGARGRNVETIHIEDNQGQRFLMPTQQLAPARAMAHHVDNGGSWADPVGEQISRMAQNFADLGAASRHIGHYAPELHESAVQIRDTLREHARNMRRTFESLGRKTRYADVAEGLRQLGETLNESSDEDYQGKVTELASMLNTASVQLSERVLTTVARVVEGAANALVEDTAEMVSVLGHPIHKDAWEAFKGGSIDLTQPVAEVPGSPVKTFKAVVAATRDETLTNFLSFVLEEMLKPVDQRTVDTKNLRT
;
A
#
# COMPACT_ATOMS: atom_id res chain seq x y z
N MET A 1 21.71 -24.24 -19.73
CA MET A 1 22.64 -23.09 -19.72
C MET A 1 23.80 -23.42 -18.82
N ASN A 2 25.02 -22.97 -19.11
CA ASN A 2 26.19 -23.30 -18.28
C ASN A 2 26.45 -22.17 -17.27
N PHE A 3 25.77 -22.24 -16.13
CA PHE A 3 25.85 -21.23 -15.08
C PHE A 3 27.20 -21.22 -14.35
N GLU A 4 27.85 -22.38 -14.21
CA GLU A 4 29.17 -22.49 -13.59
C GLU A 4 30.23 -21.74 -14.41
N ALA A 5 30.16 -21.86 -15.73
CA ALA A 5 31.02 -21.10 -16.65
C ALA A 5 30.70 -19.60 -16.62
N ALA A 6 29.42 -19.23 -16.58
CA ALA A 6 28.99 -17.83 -16.47
C ALA A 6 29.44 -17.20 -15.14
N ALA A 7 29.36 -17.94 -14.04
CA ALA A 7 29.80 -17.53 -12.71
C ALA A 7 31.31 -17.32 -12.65
N SER A 8 32.08 -18.26 -13.21
CA SER A 8 33.54 -18.15 -13.32
C SER A 8 33.97 -16.95 -14.18
N GLU A 9 33.30 -16.72 -15.31
CA GLU A 9 33.59 -15.59 -16.20
C GLU A 9 33.17 -14.25 -15.56
N THR A 10 32.06 -14.22 -14.82
CA THR A 10 31.63 -13.04 -14.03
C THR A 10 32.68 -12.65 -13.00
N PHE A 11 33.22 -13.63 -12.27
CA PHE A 11 34.29 -13.40 -11.30
C PHE A 11 35.56 -12.85 -11.97
N GLN A 12 35.99 -13.44 -13.09
CA GLN A 12 37.16 -12.97 -13.83
C GLN A 12 36.98 -11.54 -14.35
N ILE A 13 35.79 -11.20 -14.85
CA ILE A 13 35.46 -9.84 -15.28
C ILE A 13 35.57 -8.88 -14.09
N LEU A 14 34.97 -9.18 -12.94
CA LEU A 14 35.04 -8.28 -11.79
C LEU A 14 36.48 -8.09 -11.28
N ARG A 15 37.32 -9.15 -11.34
CA ARG A 15 38.74 -9.09 -10.97
C ARG A 15 39.58 -8.29 -11.96
N SER A 16 39.22 -8.25 -13.26
CA SER A 16 39.97 -7.47 -14.25
C SER A 16 39.79 -5.96 -14.13
N TYR A 17 38.74 -5.52 -13.42
CA TYR A 17 38.51 -4.12 -13.04
C TYR A 17 39.03 -3.80 -11.61
N ASP A 18 39.97 -4.61 -11.09
CA ASP A 18 40.61 -4.45 -9.78
C ASP A 18 39.65 -4.46 -8.57
N TYR A 19 38.50 -5.12 -8.68
CA TYR A 19 37.58 -5.29 -7.55
C TYR A 19 37.96 -6.47 -6.65
N GLU A 20 37.77 -6.28 -5.35
CA GLU A 20 37.75 -7.36 -4.38
C GLU A 20 36.35 -7.97 -4.33
N VAL A 21 36.22 -9.24 -4.71
CA VAL A 21 34.93 -9.90 -4.88
C VAL A 21 34.67 -10.90 -3.76
N VAL A 22 33.56 -10.73 -3.06
CA VAL A 22 33.02 -11.70 -2.11
C VAL A 22 31.91 -12.49 -2.78
N LEU A 23 31.96 -13.82 -2.68
CA LEU A 23 31.08 -14.73 -3.39
C LEU A 23 30.01 -15.30 -2.46
N PHE A 24 28.79 -15.43 -2.97
CA PHE A 24 27.69 -16.10 -2.28
C PHE A 24 26.96 -17.05 -3.22
N ASP A 25 26.47 -18.16 -2.68
CA ASP A 25 25.61 -19.12 -3.37
C ASP A 25 24.14 -18.65 -3.44
N GLU A 26 23.25 -19.55 -3.88
CA GLU A 26 21.81 -19.32 -3.94
C GLU A 26 21.16 -19.23 -2.55
N GLU A 27 21.69 -19.99 -1.59
CA GLU A 27 21.24 -20.04 -0.19
C GLU A 27 21.83 -18.91 0.67
N HIS A 28 22.56 -17.97 0.05
CA HIS A 28 23.17 -16.79 0.66
C HIS A 28 24.34 -17.11 1.61
N SER A 29 24.88 -18.31 1.53
CA SER A 29 26.12 -18.69 2.21
C SER A 29 27.32 -18.21 1.42
N GLN A 30 28.36 -17.78 2.13
CA GLN A 30 29.61 -17.37 1.50
C GLN A 30 30.32 -18.60 0.94
N VAL A 31 30.64 -18.55 -0.35
CA VAL A 31 31.42 -19.61 -1.02
C VAL A 31 32.80 -19.08 -1.40
N PHE A 32 33.73 -20.00 -1.67
CA PHE A 32 35.09 -19.65 -2.11
C PHE A 32 35.33 -20.02 -3.58
N GLU A 33 34.53 -20.94 -4.11
CA GLU A 33 34.64 -21.38 -5.49
C GLU A 33 33.75 -20.50 -6.40
N PRO A 34 34.29 -19.87 -7.45
CA PRO A 34 33.52 -19.04 -8.37
C PRO A 34 32.40 -19.78 -9.10
N ALA A 35 32.55 -21.08 -9.37
CA ALA A 35 31.55 -21.88 -10.10
C ALA A 35 30.23 -22.04 -9.31
N GLU A 36 30.33 -22.09 -7.98
CA GLU A 36 29.19 -22.26 -7.06
C GLU A 36 28.51 -20.92 -6.74
N ALA A 37 29.16 -19.80 -7.09
CA ALA A 37 28.63 -18.48 -6.81
C ALA A 37 27.44 -18.13 -7.71
N ARG A 38 26.41 -17.54 -7.09
CA ARG A 38 25.28 -16.89 -7.77
C ARG A 38 25.27 -15.39 -7.55
N ARG A 39 25.99 -14.89 -6.55
CA ARG A 39 26.09 -13.46 -6.26
C ARG A 39 27.53 -13.06 -5.98
N PHE A 40 27.91 -11.91 -6.54
CA PHE A 40 29.26 -11.37 -6.52
C PHE A 40 29.20 -9.95 -5.98
N PHE A 41 29.78 -9.74 -4.81
CA PHE A 41 29.85 -8.43 -4.19
C PHE A 41 31.24 -7.83 -4.37
N ALA A 42 31.34 -6.75 -5.13
CA ALA A 42 32.60 -6.10 -5.49
C ALA A 42 32.87 -4.85 -4.62
N LYS A 43 33.96 -4.89 -3.85
CA LYS A 43 34.53 -3.78 -3.07
C LYS A 43 35.67 -3.09 -3.85
N PRO A 44 35.96 -1.81 -3.58
CA PRO A 44 35.35 -0.90 -2.57
C PRO A 44 34.04 -0.24 -3.03
N VAL A 45 33.65 -0.50 -4.27
CA VAL A 45 32.60 0.21 -5.00
C VAL A 45 31.18 -0.22 -4.59
N ASN A 46 31.07 -1.30 -3.80
CA ASN A 46 29.85 -1.92 -3.31
C ASN A 46 28.90 -2.36 -4.44
N LEU A 47 29.46 -2.83 -5.55
CA LEU A 47 28.66 -3.34 -6.67
C LEU A 47 28.17 -4.75 -6.35
N LEU A 48 26.97 -5.09 -6.81
CA LEU A 48 26.45 -6.45 -6.70
C LEU A 48 26.06 -6.97 -8.08
N VAL A 49 26.68 -8.06 -8.50
CA VAL A 49 26.25 -8.83 -9.68
C VAL A 49 25.54 -10.08 -9.19
N SER A 50 24.35 -10.34 -9.71
CA SER A 50 23.58 -11.54 -9.40
C SER A 50 23.25 -12.30 -10.67
N LEU A 51 23.52 -13.60 -10.67
CA LEU A 51 23.08 -14.54 -11.69
C LEU A 51 21.80 -15.18 -11.18
N VAL A 52 20.70 -14.96 -11.89
CA VAL A 52 19.39 -15.49 -11.58
C VAL A 52 19.07 -16.59 -12.58
N ASP A 53 18.78 -17.78 -12.05
CA ASP A 53 18.35 -18.93 -12.83
C ASP A 53 16.82 -18.96 -12.85
N ASP A 54 16.25 -18.49 -13.96
CA ASP A 54 14.81 -18.47 -14.21
C ASP A 54 14.50 -19.26 -15.50
N GLY A 55 15.26 -20.34 -15.76
CA GLY A 55 15.07 -21.16 -16.96
C GLY A 55 15.32 -20.36 -18.25
N GLU A 56 14.30 -20.19 -19.11
CA GLU A 56 14.41 -19.40 -20.35
C GLU A 56 14.62 -17.90 -20.11
N ASP A 57 14.27 -17.37 -18.93
CA ASP A 57 14.39 -15.94 -18.56
C ASP A 57 15.61 -15.63 -17.67
N SER A 58 16.59 -16.54 -17.65
CA SER A 58 17.82 -16.40 -16.87
C SER A 58 18.48 -15.03 -17.06
N ALA A 59 18.85 -14.36 -15.97
CA ALA A 59 19.26 -12.97 -16.00
C ALA A 59 20.52 -12.66 -15.19
N THR A 60 21.39 -11.82 -15.74
CA THR A 60 22.53 -11.21 -15.04
C THR A 60 22.13 -9.81 -14.60
N ARG A 61 21.99 -9.59 -13.29
CA ARG A 61 21.55 -8.32 -12.70
C ARG A 61 22.74 -7.60 -12.05
N LEU A 62 23.13 -6.45 -12.58
CA LEU A 62 24.09 -5.54 -11.98
C LEU A 62 23.38 -4.48 -11.15
N HIS A 63 23.76 -4.35 -9.89
CA HIS A 63 23.25 -3.35 -8.96
C HIS A 63 24.35 -2.32 -8.66
N LEU A 64 24.04 -1.05 -8.92
CA LEU A 64 24.90 0.11 -8.77
C LEU A 64 24.42 1.00 -7.62
N PRO A 65 25.30 1.53 -6.77
CA PRO A 65 24.93 2.58 -5.83
C PRO A 65 24.67 3.87 -6.57
N LYS A 66 23.70 4.67 -6.09
CA LYS A 66 23.39 6.00 -6.64
C LYS A 66 24.58 6.97 -6.65
N SER A 67 25.60 6.73 -5.83
CA SER A 67 26.83 7.52 -5.82
C SER A 67 27.66 7.36 -7.09
N ILE A 68 27.40 6.34 -7.91
CA ILE A 68 28.18 6.01 -9.10
C ILE A 68 27.30 6.15 -10.32
N ARG A 69 27.77 6.94 -11.29
CA ARG A 69 27.08 7.08 -12.56
C ARG A 69 27.47 5.94 -13.48
N ILE A 70 26.50 5.50 -14.28
CA ILE A 70 26.70 4.47 -15.30
C ILE A 70 27.90 4.79 -16.21
N SER A 71 28.14 6.08 -16.49
CA SER A 71 29.28 6.55 -17.29
C SER A 71 30.65 6.09 -16.79
N GLU A 72 30.80 5.94 -15.48
CA GLU A 72 32.07 5.57 -14.82
C GLU A 72 32.32 4.05 -14.88
N VAL A 73 31.27 3.26 -15.14
CA VAL A 73 31.29 1.80 -15.22
C VAL A 73 30.90 1.24 -16.59
N ILE A 74 30.90 2.07 -17.65
CA ILE A 74 30.51 1.66 -19.01
C ILE A 74 31.31 0.43 -19.48
N GLY A 75 32.62 0.40 -19.22
CA GLY A 75 33.47 -0.74 -19.58
C GLY A 75 32.99 -2.03 -18.94
N LEU A 76 32.79 -2.01 -17.61
CA LEU A 76 32.29 -3.15 -16.84
C LEU A 76 30.91 -3.61 -17.33
N VAL A 77 30.01 -2.65 -17.53
CA VAL A 77 28.66 -2.90 -18.06
C VAL A 77 28.73 -3.58 -19.42
N SER A 78 29.63 -3.14 -20.30
CA SER A 78 29.81 -3.77 -21.61
C SER A 78 30.37 -5.18 -21.50
N SER A 79 31.37 -5.41 -20.66
CA SER A 79 31.95 -6.75 -20.43
C SER A 79 30.92 -7.73 -19.88
N LEU A 80 30.13 -7.31 -18.88
CA LEU A 80 29.07 -8.14 -18.30
C LEU A 80 27.93 -8.40 -19.28
N ARG A 81 27.59 -7.43 -20.14
CA ARG A 81 26.60 -7.61 -21.21
C ARG A 81 27.07 -8.62 -22.25
N THR A 82 28.34 -8.57 -22.66
CA THR A 82 28.91 -9.55 -23.60
C THR A 82 28.90 -10.95 -23.01
N MET A 83 29.29 -11.09 -21.74
CA MET A 83 29.20 -12.36 -21.01
C MET A 83 27.76 -12.88 -20.93
N ALA A 84 26.80 -12.04 -20.52
CA ALA A 84 25.40 -12.43 -20.46
C ALA A 84 24.87 -12.88 -21.83
N THR A 85 25.21 -12.16 -22.90
CA THR A 85 24.84 -12.52 -24.28
C THR A 85 25.43 -13.88 -24.69
N LYS A 86 26.70 -14.14 -24.36
CA LYS A 86 27.40 -15.39 -24.64
C LYS A 86 26.70 -16.60 -23.99
N TYR A 87 26.17 -16.42 -22.78
CA TYR A 87 25.44 -17.46 -22.03
C TYR A 87 23.92 -17.42 -22.21
N LYS A 88 23.40 -16.61 -23.14
CA LYS A 88 21.96 -16.42 -23.42
C LYS A 88 21.15 -15.93 -22.20
N MET A 89 21.76 -15.09 -21.38
CA MET A 89 21.14 -14.47 -20.21
C MET A 89 20.73 -13.01 -20.51
N VAL A 90 19.64 -12.56 -19.90
CA VAL A 90 19.19 -11.16 -19.98
C VAL A 90 20.02 -10.29 -19.05
N PHE A 91 20.70 -9.28 -19.59
CA PHE A 91 21.49 -8.35 -18.79
C PHE A 91 20.67 -7.14 -18.34
N ASN A 92 20.59 -6.93 -17.03
CA ASN A 92 19.84 -5.83 -16.41
C ASN A 92 20.75 -4.99 -15.49
N VAL A 93 20.59 -3.67 -15.54
CA VAL A 93 21.28 -2.73 -14.63
C VAL A 93 20.24 -2.03 -13.76
N ARG A 94 20.50 -1.95 -12.45
CA ARG A 94 19.62 -1.31 -11.47
C ARG A 94 20.41 -0.42 -10.52
N GLU A 95 19.81 0.69 -10.13
CA GLU A 95 20.37 1.62 -9.14
C GLU A 95 19.71 1.40 -7.77
N TYR A 96 20.47 1.55 -6.69
CA TYR A 96 19.96 1.44 -5.31
C TYR A 96 20.32 2.67 -4.46
N ASN A 97 19.45 2.99 -3.49
CA ASN A 97 19.58 4.16 -2.60
C ASN A 97 20.37 3.88 -1.31
N LYS A 98 20.60 2.62 -0.92
CA LYS A 98 21.27 2.25 0.35
C LYS A 98 22.65 1.66 0.11
N VAL A 99 23.69 2.15 0.79
CA VAL A 99 25.04 1.54 0.74
C VAL A 99 24.95 0.11 1.27
N LEU A 100 25.20 -0.86 0.39
CA LEU A 100 25.09 -2.28 0.70
C LEU A 100 26.35 -2.76 1.43
N SER A 101 26.21 -3.46 2.56
CA SER A 101 27.34 -4.09 3.25
C SER A 101 27.33 -5.63 3.07
N PRO A 102 28.47 -6.32 3.04
CA PRO A 102 28.52 -7.78 2.87
C PRO A 102 27.72 -8.58 3.91
N LYS A 103 27.57 -8.07 5.14
CA LYS A 103 26.86 -8.74 6.24
C LYS A 103 25.35 -8.64 6.15
N ASP A 104 24.86 -7.62 5.46
CA ASP A 104 23.44 -7.39 5.25
C ASP A 104 22.79 -8.48 4.38
N PHE A 105 23.59 -9.31 3.69
CA PHE A 105 23.10 -10.30 2.72
C PHE A 105 22.93 -11.73 3.25
N ALA A 106 23.50 -12.06 4.41
CA ALA A 106 23.30 -13.38 5.04
C ALA A 106 21.93 -13.51 5.73
N THR A 107 21.20 -12.41 5.89
CA THR A 107 19.89 -12.37 6.55
C THR A 107 18.91 -11.68 5.62
N GLN A 108 17.71 -12.26 5.46
CA GLN A 108 16.59 -11.76 4.63
C GLN A 108 16.15 -10.28 4.91
N ALA A 109 16.86 -9.55 5.77
CA ALA A 109 16.47 -8.25 6.29
C ALA A 109 16.91 -7.03 5.46
N SER A 110 17.95 -7.13 4.62
CA SER A 110 18.43 -5.96 3.85
C SER A 110 17.91 -5.89 2.41
N VAL A 111 17.47 -7.03 1.87
CA VAL A 111 16.49 -7.10 0.76
C VAL A 111 15.08 -7.17 1.35
N ARG A 112 14.83 -6.45 2.46
CA ARG A 112 13.58 -5.71 2.52
C ARG A 112 13.67 -4.66 1.44
N GLU A 113 13.33 -5.13 0.24
CA GLU A 113 12.74 -4.38 -0.84
C GLU A 113 12.17 -3.09 -0.26
N SER A 114 12.54 -1.96 -0.84
CA SER A 114 11.72 -0.77 -0.69
C SER A 114 10.29 -1.15 -1.09
N LYS A 115 9.47 -1.50 -0.08
CA LYS A 115 8.00 -1.57 -0.07
C LYS A 115 7.43 -0.16 -0.27
N GLY A 116 7.98 0.54 -1.24
CA GLY A 116 7.66 1.90 -1.63
C GLY A 116 7.71 2.09 -3.14
N ASN A 117 8.15 1.09 -3.92
CA ASN A 117 7.97 1.06 -5.38
C ASN A 117 8.34 -0.30 -5.98
N THR A 118 7.96 -1.41 -5.33
CA THR A 118 7.81 -2.67 -6.08
C THR A 118 6.70 -2.43 -7.10
N MET A 119 7.10 -2.06 -8.32
CA MET A 119 6.35 -2.42 -9.49
C MET A 119 5.95 -3.87 -9.30
N ASN A 120 4.66 -4.06 -9.10
CA ASN A 120 3.99 -5.34 -9.12
C ASN A 120 4.72 -6.24 -10.12
N LEU A 121 5.33 -7.32 -9.65
CA LEU A 121 5.59 -8.51 -10.46
C LEU A 121 4.20 -9.07 -10.76
N VAL A 122 3.52 -8.34 -11.64
CA VAL A 122 2.27 -8.69 -12.28
C VAL A 122 2.58 -9.95 -13.05
N GLU A 123 1.83 -11.02 -12.82
CA GLU A 123 1.64 -12.07 -13.81
C GLU A 123 1.52 -11.42 -15.19
N GLY A 124 2.59 -11.51 -15.98
CA GLY A 124 2.78 -10.66 -17.15
C GLY A 124 1.64 -10.88 -18.12
N MET A 125 0.82 -9.84 -18.33
CA MET A 125 -0.22 -9.93 -19.36
C MET A 125 0.48 -10.10 -20.71
N TYR A 126 0.19 -11.19 -21.40
CA TYR A 126 0.75 -11.50 -22.71
C TYR A 126 -0.30 -11.27 -23.79
N GLY A 127 0.09 -11.28 -25.07
CA GLY A 127 -0.89 -11.20 -26.16
C GLY A 127 -0.39 -10.45 -27.37
N THR A 128 -1.32 -9.97 -28.20
CA THR A 128 -1.04 -9.30 -29.46
C THR A 128 -1.01 -7.78 -29.29
N SER A 129 -0.78 -7.06 -30.40
CA SER A 129 -0.78 -5.60 -30.40
C SER A 129 -2.12 -4.95 -30.05
N ARG A 130 -3.24 -5.68 -30.06
CA ARG A 130 -4.58 -5.13 -29.74
C ARG A 130 -5.32 -5.87 -28.61
N SER A 131 -4.79 -6.99 -28.16
CA SER A 131 -5.40 -7.82 -27.13
C SER A 131 -4.36 -8.28 -26.15
N SER A 132 -4.64 -8.12 -24.86
CA SER A 132 -3.83 -8.67 -23.78
C SER A 132 -4.64 -9.71 -23.02
N TYR A 133 -3.97 -10.72 -22.49
CA TYR A 133 -4.54 -11.85 -21.81
C TYR A 133 -3.82 -12.05 -20.49
N LEU A 134 -4.59 -12.39 -19.46
CA LEU A 134 -4.08 -12.97 -18.22
C LEU A 134 -4.75 -14.33 -18.06
N LYS A 135 -3.94 -15.38 -18.05
CA LYS A 135 -4.42 -16.75 -17.90
C LYS A 135 -4.15 -17.18 -16.45
N LEU A 136 -5.22 -17.54 -15.76
CA LEU A 136 -5.18 -18.18 -14.45
C LEU A 136 -5.49 -19.68 -14.62
N GLU A 137 -5.65 -20.41 -13.52
CA GLU A 137 -5.88 -21.87 -13.55
C GLU A 137 -7.29 -22.20 -14.04
N ASN A 138 -8.29 -21.53 -13.47
CA ASN A 138 -9.72 -21.72 -13.73
C ASN A 138 -10.36 -20.52 -14.44
N ALA A 139 -9.70 -19.36 -14.49
CA ALA A 139 -10.25 -18.17 -15.15
C ALA A 139 -9.28 -17.54 -16.16
N ARG A 140 -9.82 -16.74 -17.09
CA ARG A 140 -9.01 -15.96 -18.04
C ARG A 140 -9.56 -14.54 -18.18
N MET A 141 -8.70 -13.54 -17.97
CA MET A 141 -9.03 -12.15 -18.28
C MET A 141 -8.54 -11.78 -19.68
N ILE A 142 -9.41 -11.17 -20.48
CA ILE A 142 -9.16 -10.72 -21.84
C ILE A 142 -9.36 -9.21 -21.89
N VAL A 143 -8.30 -8.48 -22.24
CA VAL A 143 -8.30 -7.02 -22.34
C VAL A 143 -8.16 -6.63 -23.81
N ARG A 144 -9.09 -5.80 -24.29
CA ARG A 144 -9.02 -5.22 -25.65
C ARG A 144 -8.55 -3.77 -25.55
N HIS A 145 -7.66 -3.40 -26.47
CA HIS A 145 -7.08 -2.07 -26.55
C HIS A 145 -7.63 -1.31 -27.75
N SER A 146 -7.95 -0.03 -27.53
CA SER A 146 -8.42 0.87 -28.59
C SER A 146 -7.30 1.23 -29.57
N THR A 147 -6.06 1.23 -29.10
CA THR A 147 -4.85 1.56 -29.88
C THR A 147 -3.86 0.41 -29.90
N ARG A 148 -2.94 0.40 -30.87
CA ARG A 148 -1.87 -0.60 -30.91
C ARG A 148 -0.91 -0.40 -29.74
N ILE A 149 -0.62 -1.49 -29.04
CA ILE A 149 0.31 -1.54 -27.92
C ILE A 149 1.74 -1.49 -28.43
N ASN A 150 2.56 -0.63 -27.82
CA ASN A 150 4.00 -0.58 -28.05
C ASN A 150 4.73 -1.21 -26.85
N GLU A 151 5.27 -2.41 -27.03
CA GLU A 151 5.90 -3.20 -25.96
C GLU A 151 7.20 -2.61 -25.43
N ASN A 152 7.84 -1.71 -26.17
CA ASN A 152 9.04 -1.01 -25.72
C ASN A 152 8.76 -0.06 -24.55
N ILE A 153 7.49 0.31 -24.34
CA ILE A 153 7.08 1.19 -23.25
C ILE A 153 6.59 0.35 -22.09
N LEU A 154 7.25 0.54 -20.95
CA LEU A 154 6.82 -0.07 -19.70
C LEU A 154 5.35 0.28 -19.37
N GLY A 155 4.58 -0.76 -19.04
CA GLY A 155 3.16 -0.64 -18.72
C GLY A 155 2.26 -0.32 -19.93
N ALA A 156 2.71 -0.50 -21.17
CA ALA A 156 1.90 -0.24 -22.36
C ALA A 156 0.56 -1.02 -22.38
N ARG A 157 0.58 -2.27 -21.91
CA ARG A 157 -0.63 -3.12 -21.78
C ARG A 157 -1.61 -2.66 -20.69
N GLY A 158 -1.25 -1.66 -19.90
CA GLY A 158 -2.15 -1.00 -18.96
C GLY A 158 -2.86 0.23 -19.51
N ARG A 159 -2.52 0.66 -20.73
CA ARG A 159 -3.02 1.90 -21.33
C ARG A 159 -4.07 1.61 -22.40
N ASN A 160 -4.88 2.63 -22.69
CA ASN A 160 -5.84 2.64 -23.80
C ASN A 160 -6.72 1.39 -23.84
N VAL A 161 -7.20 0.98 -22.66
CA VAL A 161 -8.10 -0.17 -22.49
C VAL A 161 -9.50 0.22 -22.96
N GLU A 162 -10.06 -0.57 -23.86
CA GLU A 162 -11.39 -0.34 -24.44
C GLU A 162 -12.44 -1.18 -23.70
N THR A 163 -12.20 -2.48 -23.58
CA THR A 163 -13.08 -3.41 -22.87
C THR A 163 -12.27 -4.49 -22.15
N ILE A 164 -12.79 -4.99 -21.03
CA ILE A 164 -12.20 -6.09 -20.28
C ILE A 164 -13.28 -7.17 -20.09
N HIS A 165 -12.96 -8.39 -20.50
CA HIS A 165 -13.83 -9.55 -20.34
C HIS A 165 -13.16 -10.56 -19.41
N ILE A 166 -13.95 -11.24 -18.58
CA ILE A 166 -13.48 -12.33 -17.74
C ILE A 166 -14.23 -13.59 -18.16
N GLU A 167 -13.47 -14.63 -18.42
CA GLU A 167 -13.93 -15.94 -18.85
C GLU A 167 -13.73 -16.93 -17.72
N ASP A 168 -14.78 -17.67 -17.41
CA ASP A 168 -14.75 -18.77 -16.43
C ASP A 168 -14.33 -20.09 -17.09
N ASN A 169 -14.10 -21.14 -16.31
CA ASN A 169 -13.73 -22.48 -16.76
C ASN A 169 -14.79 -23.10 -17.72
N GLN A 170 -16.05 -22.67 -17.60
CA GLN A 170 -17.15 -23.09 -18.47
C GLN A 170 -17.17 -22.36 -19.82
N GLY A 171 -16.25 -21.40 -20.03
CA GLY A 171 -16.19 -20.57 -21.23
C GLY A 171 -17.22 -19.44 -21.26
N GLN A 172 -17.99 -19.24 -20.18
CA GLN A 172 -18.89 -18.09 -20.03
C GLN A 172 -18.05 -16.82 -19.92
N ARG A 173 -18.44 -15.76 -20.64
CA ARG A 173 -17.71 -14.49 -20.69
C ARG A 173 -18.57 -13.35 -20.19
N PHE A 174 -18.04 -12.62 -19.21
CA PHE A 174 -18.70 -11.45 -18.62
C PHE A 174 -17.86 -10.20 -18.87
N LEU A 175 -18.53 -9.10 -19.18
CA LEU A 175 -17.91 -7.79 -19.41
C LEU A 175 -17.77 -7.05 -18.08
N MET A 176 -16.58 -6.53 -17.80
CA MET A 176 -16.38 -5.65 -16.64
C MET A 176 -17.10 -4.32 -16.83
N PRO A 177 -17.73 -3.77 -15.77
CA PRO A 177 -18.40 -2.47 -15.84
C PRO A 177 -17.42 -1.30 -16.05
N THR A 178 -16.13 -1.52 -15.77
CA THR A 178 -15.09 -0.49 -15.87
C THR A 178 -13.88 -0.99 -16.65
N GLN A 179 -13.11 -0.04 -17.18
CA GLN A 179 -11.88 -0.29 -17.94
C GLN A 179 -10.62 -0.38 -17.05
N GLN A 180 -10.79 -0.44 -15.73
CA GLN A 180 -9.68 -0.44 -14.78
C GLN A 180 -9.14 -1.86 -14.58
N LEU A 181 -7.83 -2.04 -14.74
CA LEU A 181 -7.21 -3.38 -14.64
C LEU A 181 -7.19 -3.97 -13.23
N ALA A 182 -7.01 -3.14 -12.19
CA ALA A 182 -6.92 -3.64 -10.82
C ALA A 182 -8.22 -4.34 -10.36
N PRO A 183 -9.41 -3.71 -10.52
CA PRO A 183 -10.67 -4.40 -10.24
C PRO A 183 -10.91 -5.63 -11.13
N ALA A 184 -10.57 -5.54 -12.42
CA ALA A 184 -10.75 -6.68 -13.33
C ALA A 184 -9.88 -7.89 -12.96
N ARG A 185 -8.66 -7.66 -12.48
CA ARG A 185 -7.81 -8.73 -11.94
C ARG A 185 -8.39 -9.31 -10.67
N ALA A 186 -8.83 -8.46 -9.74
CA ALA A 186 -9.45 -8.93 -8.51
C ALA A 186 -10.66 -9.84 -8.81
N MET A 187 -11.51 -9.45 -9.76
CA MET A 187 -12.63 -10.27 -10.22
C MET A 187 -12.16 -11.57 -10.90
N ALA A 188 -11.12 -11.51 -11.74
CA ALA A 188 -10.59 -12.70 -12.40
C ALA A 188 -10.05 -13.72 -11.39
N HIS A 189 -9.33 -13.26 -10.35
CA HIS A 189 -8.88 -14.14 -9.26
C HIS A 189 -10.04 -14.64 -8.40
N HIS A 190 -11.08 -13.84 -8.19
CA HIS A 190 -12.28 -14.29 -7.49
C HIS A 190 -12.96 -15.45 -8.22
N VAL A 191 -13.14 -15.35 -9.55
CA VAL A 191 -13.64 -16.45 -10.39
C VAL A 191 -12.68 -17.63 -10.41
N ASP A 192 -11.37 -17.39 -10.44
CA ASP A 192 -10.33 -18.44 -10.39
C ASP A 192 -10.42 -19.30 -9.11
N ASN A 193 -10.83 -18.68 -7.99
CA ASN A 193 -11.07 -19.33 -6.70
C ASN A 193 -12.48 -19.93 -6.57
N GLY A 194 -13.23 -20.04 -7.66
CA GLY A 194 -14.58 -20.63 -7.69
C GLY A 194 -15.72 -19.67 -7.31
N GLY A 195 -15.44 -18.37 -7.21
CA GLY A 195 -16.44 -17.33 -7.01
C GLY A 195 -17.27 -17.02 -8.26
N SER A 196 -18.42 -16.40 -8.08
CA SER A 196 -19.34 -16.02 -9.16
C SER A 196 -19.59 -14.51 -9.16
N TRP A 197 -19.90 -13.96 -10.33
CA TRP A 197 -20.27 -12.54 -10.47
C TRP A 197 -21.49 -12.12 -9.65
N ALA A 198 -22.41 -13.06 -9.44
CA ALA A 198 -23.65 -12.85 -8.70
C ALA A 198 -23.54 -13.27 -7.23
N ASP A 199 -22.37 -13.72 -6.77
CA ASP A 199 -22.17 -13.97 -5.35
C ASP A 199 -21.91 -12.64 -4.61
N PRO A 200 -22.05 -12.60 -3.26
CA PRO A 200 -21.88 -11.36 -2.50
C PRO A 200 -20.51 -10.70 -2.71
N VAL A 201 -19.45 -11.49 -2.90
CA VAL A 201 -18.08 -10.97 -3.10
C VAL A 201 -17.94 -10.39 -4.51
N GLY A 202 -18.44 -11.08 -5.53
CA GLY A 202 -18.48 -10.62 -6.91
C GLY A 202 -19.29 -9.33 -7.07
N GLU A 203 -20.46 -9.25 -6.43
CA GLU A 203 -21.26 -8.02 -6.41
C GLU A 203 -20.49 -6.88 -5.75
N GLN A 204 -19.83 -7.13 -4.60
CA GLN A 204 -19.03 -6.11 -3.92
C GLN A 204 -17.82 -5.67 -4.75
N ILE A 205 -17.09 -6.58 -5.38
CA ILE A 205 -15.98 -6.23 -6.29
C ILE A 205 -16.50 -5.35 -7.43
N SER A 206 -17.67 -5.66 -7.99
CA SER A 206 -18.29 -4.87 -9.06
C SER A 206 -18.70 -3.46 -8.60
N ARG A 207 -19.33 -3.35 -7.42
CA ARG A 207 -19.67 -2.06 -6.79
C ARG A 207 -18.43 -1.24 -6.49
N MET A 208 -17.42 -1.84 -5.87
CA MET A 208 -16.13 -1.19 -5.60
C MET A 208 -15.44 -0.76 -6.88
N ALA A 209 -15.51 -1.55 -7.96
CA ALA A 209 -14.93 -1.19 -9.25
C ALA A 209 -15.57 0.10 -9.80
N GLN A 210 -16.90 0.19 -9.69
CA GLN A 210 -17.65 1.37 -10.11
C GLN A 210 -17.29 2.59 -9.26
N ASN A 211 -17.28 2.44 -7.93
CA ASN A 211 -16.86 3.51 -7.01
C ASN A 211 -15.44 3.99 -7.32
N PHE A 212 -14.50 3.07 -7.57
CA PHE A 212 -13.12 3.42 -7.92
C PHE A 212 -13.02 4.22 -9.23
N ALA A 213 -13.82 3.89 -10.23
CA ALA A 213 -13.90 4.66 -11.47
C ALA A 213 -14.48 6.06 -11.25
N ASP A 214 -15.54 6.16 -10.43
CA ASP A 214 -16.24 7.41 -10.12
C ASP A 214 -15.36 8.36 -9.30
N LEU A 215 -14.67 7.87 -8.27
CA LEU A 215 -13.67 8.65 -7.52
C LEU A 215 -12.54 9.14 -8.42
N GLY A 216 -12.10 8.30 -9.37
CA GLY A 216 -11.11 8.69 -10.37
C GLY A 216 -11.62 9.81 -11.29
N ALA A 217 -12.87 9.73 -11.74
CA ALA A 217 -13.50 10.75 -12.57
C ALA A 217 -13.64 12.08 -11.81
N ALA A 218 -14.18 12.05 -10.59
CA ALA A 218 -14.29 13.22 -9.72
C ALA A 218 -12.93 13.84 -9.41
N SER A 219 -11.91 13.04 -9.05
CA SER A 219 -10.57 13.56 -8.74
C SER A 219 -9.88 14.23 -9.95
N ARG A 220 -10.14 13.74 -11.17
CA ARG A 220 -9.66 14.37 -12.42
C ARG A 220 -10.43 15.66 -12.70
N HIS A 221 -11.75 15.65 -12.54
CA HIS A 221 -12.60 16.84 -12.69
C HIS A 221 -12.12 17.97 -11.79
N ILE A 222 -12.02 17.71 -10.48
CA ILE A 222 -11.56 18.69 -9.50
C ILE A 222 -10.13 19.16 -9.82
N GLY A 223 -9.26 18.25 -10.26
CA GLY A 223 -7.90 18.60 -10.65
C GLY A 223 -7.81 19.52 -11.86
N HIS A 224 -8.72 19.38 -12.82
CA HIS A 224 -8.73 20.18 -14.05
C HIS A 224 -9.35 21.57 -13.82
N TYR A 225 -10.44 21.63 -13.05
CA TYR A 225 -11.18 22.85 -12.75
C TYR A 225 -10.80 23.51 -11.42
N ALA A 226 -9.71 23.07 -10.78
CA ALA A 226 -9.29 23.56 -9.46
C ALA A 226 -9.31 25.10 -9.29
N PRO A 227 -8.96 25.94 -10.29
CA PRO A 227 -9.03 27.40 -10.15
C PRO A 227 -10.45 27.99 -10.08
N GLU A 228 -11.45 27.26 -10.59
CA GLU A 228 -12.86 27.70 -10.69
C GLU A 228 -13.74 27.12 -9.59
N LEU A 229 -13.23 26.13 -8.85
CA LEU A 229 -13.96 25.43 -7.81
C LEU A 229 -13.76 26.06 -6.43
N HIS A 230 -14.65 25.70 -5.50
CA HIS A 230 -14.57 26.12 -4.11
C HIS A 230 -13.23 25.68 -3.46
N GLU A 231 -12.71 26.46 -2.50
CA GLU A 231 -11.41 26.20 -1.85
C GLU A 231 -11.30 24.80 -1.22
N SER A 232 -12.39 24.31 -0.63
CA SER A 232 -12.47 22.98 -0.02
C SER A 232 -12.52 21.83 -1.03
N ALA A 233 -12.67 22.11 -2.33
CA ALA A 233 -12.62 21.07 -3.37
C ALA A 233 -11.26 20.35 -3.39
N VAL A 234 -10.17 21.06 -3.03
CA VAL A 234 -8.83 20.46 -2.93
C VAL A 234 -8.78 19.41 -1.81
N GLN A 235 -9.34 19.72 -0.64
CA GLN A 235 -9.41 18.79 0.49
C GLN A 235 -10.25 17.56 0.12
N ILE A 236 -11.42 17.77 -0.50
CA ILE A 236 -12.26 16.68 -1.00
C ILE A 236 -11.45 15.80 -1.94
N ARG A 237 -10.76 16.38 -2.93
CA ARG A 237 -9.94 15.63 -3.90
C ARG A 237 -8.89 14.75 -3.23
N ASP A 238 -8.26 15.22 -2.16
CA ASP A 238 -7.26 14.45 -1.43
C ASP A 238 -7.88 13.28 -0.67
N THR A 239 -9.04 13.48 -0.02
CA THR A 239 -9.85 12.39 0.57
C THR A 239 -10.24 11.35 -0.48
N LEU A 240 -10.71 11.78 -1.66
CA LEU A 240 -11.07 10.85 -2.75
C LEU A 240 -9.86 10.05 -3.24
N ARG A 241 -8.69 10.68 -3.32
CA ARG A 241 -7.44 10.01 -3.73
C ARG A 241 -6.99 9.00 -2.70
N GLU A 242 -7.08 9.32 -1.42
CA GLU A 242 -6.76 8.39 -0.35
C GLU A 242 -7.70 7.17 -0.37
N HIS A 243 -9.01 7.38 -0.45
CA HIS A 243 -9.97 6.30 -0.55
C HIS A 243 -9.76 5.46 -1.82
N ALA A 244 -9.45 6.08 -2.96
CA ALA A 244 -9.11 5.36 -4.19
C ALA A 244 -7.82 4.52 -4.04
N ARG A 245 -6.80 5.02 -3.34
CA ARG A 245 -5.58 4.24 -3.03
C ARG A 245 -5.91 3.04 -2.13
N ASN A 246 -6.77 3.21 -1.14
CA ASN A 246 -7.19 2.12 -0.25
C ASN A 246 -7.97 1.05 -1.02
N MET A 247 -8.96 1.42 -1.83
CA MET A 247 -9.67 0.47 -2.70
C MET A 247 -8.70 -0.26 -3.65
N ARG A 248 -7.73 0.44 -4.21
CA ARG A 248 -6.70 -0.18 -5.06
C ARG A 248 -5.90 -1.23 -4.31
N ARG A 249 -5.49 -0.98 -3.06
CA ARG A 249 -4.80 -1.96 -2.21
C ARG A 249 -5.67 -3.18 -1.92
N THR A 250 -6.98 -2.99 -1.75
CA THR A 250 -7.94 -4.09 -1.59
C THR A 250 -7.98 -4.96 -2.84
N PHE A 251 -8.11 -4.37 -4.04
CA PHE A 251 -8.05 -5.12 -5.29
C PHE A 251 -6.72 -5.84 -5.49
N GLU A 252 -5.60 -5.18 -5.18
CA GLU A 252 -4.26 -5.78 -5.26
C GLU A 252 -4.05 -6.91 -4.24
N SER A 253 -4.82 -6.92 -3.14
CA SER A 253 -4.80 -8.01 -2.16
C SER A 253 -5.69 -9.19 -2.58
N LEU A 254 -6.87 -8.91 -3.14
CA LEU A 254 -7.73 -9.93 -3.77
C LEU A 254 -7.04 -10.62 -4.94
N GLY A 255 -6.20 -9.89 -5.69
CA GLY A 255 -5.41 -10.45 -6.78
C GLY A 255 -4.23 -11.33 -6.33
N ARG A 256 -4.05 -11.58 -5.03
CA ARG A 256 -2.98 -12.43 -4.50
C ARG A 256 -3.58 -13.70 -3.91
N LYS A 257 -3.16 -14.86 -4.42
CA LYS A 257 -3.58 -16.18 -3.90
C LYS A 257 -3.48 -16.29 -2.38
N THR A 258 -2.39 -15.77 -1.78
CA THR A 258 -2.14 -15.86 -0.33
C THR A 258 -3.06 -15.01 0.54
N ARG A 259 -3.69 -13.95 0.00
CA ARG A 259 -4.51 -12.99 0.78
C ARG A 259 -5.98 -13.01 0.37
N TYR A 260 -6.30 -13.73 -0.70
CA TYR A 260 -7.64 -13.75 -1.27
C TYR A 260 -8.68 -14.20 -0.22
N ALA A 261 -8.44 -15.30 0.49
CA ALA A 261 -9.40 -15.86 1.46
C ALA A 261 -9.79 -14.85 2.55
N ASP A 262 -8.80 -14.24 3.21
CA ASP A 262 -9.03 -13.28 4.30
C ASP A 262 -9.78 -12.04 3.81
N VAL A 263 -9.39 -11.50 2.65
CA VAL A 263 -9.99 -10.28 2.10
C VAL A 263 -11.40 -10.54 1.55
N ALA A 264 -11.61 -11.70 0.91
CA ALA A 264 -12.92 -12.09 0.41
C ALA A 264 -13.93 -12.25 1.55
N GLU A 265 -13.51 -12.83 2.68
CA GLU A 265 -14.37 -12.97 3.86
C GLU A 265 -14.75 -11.61 4.46
N GLY A 266 -13.78 -10.70 4.60
CA GLY A 266 -14.07 -9.33 5.05
C GLY A 266 -15.04 -8.58 4.10
N LEU A 267 -14.95 -8.84 2.80
CA LEU A 267 -15.90 -8.25 1.82
C LEU A 267 -17.30 -8.83 1.91
N ARG A 268 -17.46 -10.12 2.26
CA ARG A 268 -18.79 -10.70 2.51
C ARG A 268 -19.47 -9.99 3.66
N GLN A 269 -18.76 -9.85 4.78
CA GLN A 269 -19.27 -9.19 5.98
C GLN A 269 -19.64 -7.73 5.70
N LEU A 270 -18.77 -7.01 4.97
CA LEU A 270 -19.08 -5.64 4.56
C LEU A 270 -20.33 -5.56 3.66
N GLY A 271 -20.49 -6.51 2.75
CA GLY A 271 -21.64 -6.55 1.85
C GLY A 271 -22.98 -6.75 2.55
N GLU A 272 -22.99 -7.47 3.67
CA GLU A 272 -24.18 -7.65 4.51
C GLU A 272 -24.58 -6.34 5.21
N THR A 273 -23.61 -5.59 5.74
CA THR A 273 -23.87 -4.31 6.44
C THR A 273 -24.32 -3.16 5.51
N LEU A 274 -23.80 -3.09 4.28
CA LEU A 274 -24.09 -2.00 3.35
C LEU A 274 -25.47 -2.08 2.69
N ASN A 275 -26.15 -3.24 2.73
CA ASN A 275 -27.51 -3.37 2.21
C ASN A 275 -28.57 -2.69 3.09
N GLU A 276 -28.20 -2.23 4.30
CA GLU A 276 -29.13 -1.59 5.25
C GLU A 276 -29.13 -0.04 5.16
N SER A 277 -28.16 0.58 4.48
CA SER A 277 -28.11 2.04 4.29
C SER A 277 -28.63 2.44 2.90
N SER A 278 -29.77 3.13 2.86
CA SER A 278 -30.42 3.55 1.61
C SER A 278 -29.75 4.79 1.00
N ASP A 279 -29.67 4.88 -0.33
CA ASP A 279 -29.08 6.02 -1.06
C ASP A 279 -29.84 7.35 -0.82
N GLU A 280 -31.05 7.31 -0.25
CA GLU A 280 -31.88 8.49 0.06
C GLU A 280 -31.23 9.41 1.10
N ASP A 281 -30.41 8.86 2.00
CA ASP A 281 -29.78 9.61 3.10
C ASP A 281 -28.75 10.64 2.59
N TYR A 282 -28.26 10.47 1.37
CA TYR A 282 -27.18 11.30 0.81
C TYR A 282 -27.65 12.47 -0.07
N GLN A 283 -28.95 12.57 -0.38
CA GLN A 283 -29.47 13.56 -1.33
C GLN A 283 -29.17 15.02 -0.95
N GLY A 284 -29.22 15.34 0.35
CA GLY A 284 -28.85 16.67 0.85
C GLY A 284 -27.37 17.00 0.60
N LYS A 285 -26.48 16.02 0.73
CA LYS A 285 -25.03 16.22 0.49
C LYS A 285 -24.69 16.23 -0.98
N VAL A 286 -25.42 15.48 -1.80
CA VAL A 286 -25.26 15.50 -3.26
C VAL A 286 -25.49 16.90 -3.82
N THR A 287 -26.53 17.60 -3.33
CA THR A 287 -26.82 18.97 -3.74
C THR A 287 -25.75 19.97 -3.27
N GLU A 288 -25.26 19.84 -2.04
CA GLU A 288 -24.12 20.63 -1.54
C GLU A 288 -22.86 20.41 -2.38
N LEU A 289 -22.45 19.16 -2.57
CA LEU A 289 -21.26 18.80 -3.35
C LEU A 289 -21.40 19.20 -4.82
N ALA A 290 -22.60 19.14 -5.40
CA ALA A 290 -22.84 19.63 -6.74
C ALA A 290 -22.53 21.14 -6.84
N SER A 291 -22.90 21.93 -5.83
CA SER A 291 -22.61 23.36 -5.81
C SER A 291 -21.11 23.67 -5.68
N MET A 292 -20.36 22.81 -4.98
CA MET A 292 -18.94 22.99 -4.73
C MET A 292 -18.04 22.47 -5.85
N LEU A 293 -18.45 21.38 -6.51
CA LEU A 293 -17.61 20.60 -7.41
C LEU A 293 -17.97 20.76 -8.89
N ASN A 294 -19.14 21.31 -9.21
CA ASN A 294 -19.52 21.61 -10.60
C ASN A 294 -19.17 23.06 -10.96
N THR A 295 -18.88 23.27 -12.24
CA THR A 295 -18.74 24.61 -12.82
C THR A 295 -19.94 24.92 -13.70
N ALA A 296 -20.06 26.17 -14.16
CA ALA A 296 -21.13 26.57 -15.08
C ALA A 296 -21.08 25.82 -16.43
N SER A 297 -19.91 25.29 -16.80
CA SER A 297 -19.67 24.63 -18.10
C SER A 297 -19.67 23.11 -18.01
N VAL A 298 -19.27 22.52 -16.88
CA VAL A 298 -19.16 21.07 -16.71
C VAL A 298 -19.74 20.60 -15.38
N GLN A 299 -20.60 19.59 -15.48
CA GLN A 299 -21.29 18.99 -14.34
C GLN A 299 -20.94 17.50 -14.22
N LEU A 300 -20.63 17.08 -12.99
CA LEU A 300 -20.53 15.68 -12.62
C LEU A 300 -21.92 15.04 -12.60
N SER A 301 -22.00 13.75 -12.94
CA SER A 301 -23.25 13.02 -12.86
C SER A 301 -23.67 12.78 -11.41
N GLU A 302 -24.98 12.67 -11.17
CA GLU A 302 -25.55 12.42 -9.84
C GLU A 302 -24.92 11.20 -9.17
N ARG A 303 -24.77 10.09 -9.91
CA ARG A 303 -24.10 8.87 -9.41
C ARG A 303 -22.70 9.16 -8.85
N VAL A 304 -21.88 9.94 -9.56
CA VAL A 304 -20.53 10.25 -9.12
C VAL A 304 -20.57 11.09 -7.85
N LEU A 305 -21.48 12.06 -7.78
CA LEU A 305 -21.68 12.88 -6.59
C LEU A 305 -22.16 12.06 -5.39
N THR A 306 -23.04 11.08 -5.58
CA THR A 306 -23.47 10.14 -4.52
C THR A 306 -22.29 9.32 -4.00
N THR A 307 -21.44 8.80 -4.89
CA THR A 307 -20.22 8.09 -4.46
C THR A 307 -19.27 8.99 -3.67
N VAL A 308 -19.08 10.24 -4.11
CA VAL A 308 -18.27 11.23 -3.39
C VAL A 308 -18.86 11.53 -2.02
N ALA A 309 -20.18 11.74 -1.94
CA ALA A 309 -20.88 11.99 -0.67
C ALA A 309 -20.65 10.85 0.34
N ARG A 310 -20.82 9.60 -0.10
CA ARG A 310 -20.60 8.41 0.73
C ARG A 310 -19.18 8.34 1.27
N VAL A 311 -18.18 8.66 0.44
CA VAL A 311 -16.76 8.62 0.85
C VAL A 311 -16.42 9.75 1.82
N VAL A 312 -16.89 10.96 1.57
CA VAL A 312 -16.63 12.12 2.44
C VAL A 312 -17.28 11.92 3.80
N GLU A 313 -18.50 11.37 3.84
CA GLU A 313 -19.18 11.02 5.09
C GLU A 313 -18.52 9.87 5.83
N GLY A 314 -18.16 8.79 5.14
CA GLY A 314 -17.42 7.69 5.75
C GLY A 314 -16.10 8.16 6.37
N ALA A 315 -15.39 9.07 5.71
CA ALA A 315 -14.18 9.67 6.25
C ALA A 315 -14.46 10.56 7.48
N ALA A 316 -15.55 11.33 7.47
CA ALA A 316 -15.95 12.13 8.63
C ALA A 316 -16.32 11.25 9.83
N ASN A 317 -17.06 10.16 9.62
CA ASN A 317 -17.47 9.23 10.67
C ASN A 317 -16.27 8.45 11.24
N ALA A 318 -15.31 8.03 10.40
CA ALA A 318 -14.10 7.37 10.87
C ALA A 318 -13.26 8.26 11.80
N LEU A 319 -13.20 9.57 11.53
CA LEU A 319 -12.54 10.53 12.44
C LEU A 319 -13.27 10.64 13.78
N VAL A 320 -14.60 10.53 13.80
CA VAL A 320 -15.38 10.50 15.04
C VAL A 320 -15.10 9.22 15.83
N GLU A 321 -15.03 8.07 15.16
CA GLU A 321 -14.72 6.79 15.80
C GLU A 321 -13.29 6.74 16.35
N ASP A 322 -12.27 7.19 15.61
CA ASP A 322 -10.88 7.26 16.09
C ASP A 322 -10.77 8.15 17.35
N THR A 323 -11.52 9.26 17.39
CA THR A 323 -11.58 10.10 18.59
C THR A 323 -12.29 9.42 19.75
N ALA A 324 -13.32 8.59 19.48
CA ALA A 324 -14.02 7.81 20.48
C ALA A 324 -13.19 6.61 20.99
N GLU A 325 -12.38 5.98 20.13
CA GLU A 325 -11.41 4.95 20.51
C GLU A 325 -10.26 5.53 21.33
N MET A 326 -9.77 6.74 21.01
CA MET A 326 -8.84 7.45 21.90
C MET A 326 -9.47 7.71 23.29
N VAL A 327 -10.78 7.99 23.35
CA VAL A 327 -11.55 8.10 24.60
C VAL A 327 -11.68 6.74 25.31
N SER A 328 -11.72 5.63 24.58
CA SER A 328 -11.81 4.26 25.14
C SER A 328 -10.46 3.74 25.66
N VAL A 329 -9.35 4.09 25.01
CA VAL A 329 -7.97 3.72 25.41
C VAL A 329 -7.57 4.36 26.74
N LEU A 330 -8.09 5.55 27.07
CA LEU A 330 -7.90 6.20 28.38
C LEU A 330 -8.93 5.75 29.43
N GLY A 331 -9.87 4.88 29.06
CA GLY A 331 -10.81 4.19 29.95
C GLY A 331 -11.81 5.08 30.68
N HIS A 332 -11.82 6.40 30.46
CA HIS A 332 -12.74 7.32 31.12
C HIS A 332 -13.21 8.43 30.18
N PRO A 333 -14.47 8.87 30.29
CA PRO A 333 -15.02 9.95 29.50
C PRO A 333 -14.36 11.29 29.86
N ILE A 334 -13.85 12.00 28.85
CA ILE A 334 -13.18 13.29 29.01
C ILE A 334 -14.20 14.40 29.28
N HIS A 335 -13.88 15.35 30.17
CA HIS A 335 -14.71 16.54 30.40
C HIS A 335 -14.64 17.49 29.20
N LYS A 336 -15.78 17.68 28.51
CA LYS A 336 -15.86 18.45 27.25
C LYS A 336 -15.35 19.90 27.40
N ASP A 337 -15.69 20.56 28.50
CA ASP A 337 -15.32 21.96 28.72
C ASP A 337 -13.82 22.15 29.01
N ALA A 338 -13.20 21.16 29.67
CA ALA A 338 -11.76 21.17 29.95
C ALA A 338 -10.94 20.94 28.66
N TRP A 339 -11.45 20.10 27.76
CA TRP A 339 -10.85 19.87 26.45
C TRP A 339 -10.91 21.09 25.52
N GLU A 340 -12.02 21.83 25.55
CA GLU A 340 -12.15 23.08 24.80
C GLU A 340 -11.25 24.19 25.37
N ALA A 341 -11.11 24.27 26.70
CA ALA A 341 -10.18 25.21 27.35
C ALA A 341 -8.70 24.90 27.07
N PHE A 342 -8.33 23.60 27.02
CA PHE A 342 -6.99 23.16 26.61
C PHE A 342 -6.68 23.55 25.15
N LYS A 343 -7.60 23.25 24.22
CA LYS A 343 -7.45 23.65 22.80
C LYS A 343 -7.40 25.17 22.63
N GLY A 344 -8.07 25.92 23.50
CA GLY A 344 -8.05 27.39 23.52
C GLY A 344 -6.76 28.02 24.04
N GLY A 345 -5.79 27.22 24.53
CA GLY A 345 -4.52 27.72 25.04
C GLY A 345 -4.61 28.47 26.38
N SER A 346 -5.74 28.37 27.07
CA SER A 346 -6.01 29.09 28.32
C SER A 346 -5.45 28.39 29.57
N ILE A 347 -4.71 27.29 29.41
CA ILE A 347 -4.22 26.44 30.51
C ILE A 347 -2.69 26.44 30.49
N ASP A 348 -2.08 26.90 31.58
CA ASP A 348 -0.63 26.96 31.76
C ASP A 348 -0.13 25.65 32.39
N LEU A 349 0.54 24.82 31.58
CA LEU A 349 1.09 23.51 31.97
C LEU A 349 2.36 23.61 32.85
N THR A 350 2.75 24.80 33.30
CA THR A 350 4.00 24.99 34.05
C THR A 350 3.83 24.93 35.57
N GLN A 351 2.59 24.90 36.09
CA GLN A 351 2.35 24.87 37.53
C GLN A 351 2.14 23.42 38.04
N PRO A 352 2.90 22.98 39.07
CA PRO A 352 2.73 21.66 39.65
C PRO A 352 1.47 21.61 40.53
N VAL A 353 0.62 20.60 40.33
CA VAL A 353 -0.58 20.39 41.15
C VAL A 353 -0.24 19.59 42.42
N ALA A 354 -0.90 19.94 43.54
CA ALA A 354 -0.60 19.45 44.87
C ALA A 354 -0.96 17.96 45.07
N GLU A 355 -0.11 17.22 45.79
CA GLU A 355 -0.25 15.76 45.93
C GLU A 355 -1.43 15.33 46.84
N VAL A 356 -2.28 14.44 46.32
CA VAL A 356 -3.28 13.69 47.12
C VAL A 356 -2.71 12.31 47.53
N PRO A 357 -2.70 11.94 48.83
CA PRO A 357 -2.16 10.65 49.26
C PRO A 357 -3.08 9.47 48.87
N GLY A 358 -2.54 8.51 48.10
CA GLY A 358 -3.18 7.19 47.86
C GLY A 358 -3.66 6.91 46.45
N SER A 359 -3.41 7.79 45.48
CA SER A 359 -3.92 7.62 44.11
C SER A 359 -3.00 6.76 43.21
N PRO A 360 -3.52 6.20 42.10
CA PRO A 360 -2.74 5.45 41.09
C PRO A 360 -1.59 6.26 40.46
N VAL A 361 -1.53 7.57 40.73
CA VAL A 361 -0.45 8.49 40.38
C VAL A 361 0.91 8.04 40.92
N LYS A 362 0.98 7.35 42.07
CA LYS A 362 2.28 6.92 42.64
C LYS A 362 3.00 5.87 41.78
N THR A 363 2.26 4.93 41.21
CA THR A 363 2.81 3.88 40.34
C THR A 363 3.25 4.46 39.00
N PHE A 364 2.55 5.48 38.50
CA PHE A 364 2.84 6.13 37.23
C PHE A 364 3.96 7.19 37.33
N LYS A 365 4.05 7.95 38.43
CA LYS A 365 5.20 8.84 38.73
C LYS A 365 6.52 8.08 38.77
N ALA A 366 6.52 6.81 39.20
CA ALA A 366 7.72 5.96 39.17
C ALA A 366 8.17 5.63 37.73
N VAL A 367 7.23 5.49 36.79
CA VAL A 367 7.51 5.30 35.36
C VAL A 367 8.00 6.60 34.72
N VAL A 368 7.42 7.74 35.11
CA VAL A 368 7.78 9.07 34.59
C VAL A 368 9.13 9.57 35.12
N ALA A 369 9.50 9.24 36.36
CA ALA A 369 10.82 9.53 36.92
C ALA A 369 11.97 8.87 36.11
N ALA A 370 11.67 7.82 35.35
CA ALA A 370 12.63 7.19 34.44
C ALA A 370 12.84 7.98 33.14
N THR A 371 11.90 8.86 32.75
CA THR A 371 11.89 9.54 31.44
C THR A 371 12.47 10.97 31.47
N ARG A 372 12.70 11.55 32.66
CA ARG A 372 13.38 12.85 32.89
C ARG A 372 12.89 14.03 32.01
N ASP A 373 11.58 14.14 31.77
CA ASP A 373 10.97 15.29 31.08
C ASP A 373 9.86 15.91 31.94
N GLU A 374 10.10 17.12 32.42
CA GLU A 374 9.18 17.86 33.30
C GLU A 374 7.88 18.26 32.59
N THR A 375 7.93 18.49 31.27
CA THR A 375 6.76 18.92 30.49
C THR A 375 5.74 17.79 30.32
N LEU A 376 6.23 16.58 30.07
CA LEU A 376 5.39 15.37 30.02
C LEU A 376 4.79 15.05 31.38
N THR A 377 5.52 15.31 32.46
CA THR A 377 5.02 15.08 33.82
C THR A 377 3.82 15.98 34.12
N ASN A 378 3.91 17.26 33.80
CA ASN A 378 2.84 18.23 34.07
C ASN A 378 1.61 18.02 33.18
N PHE A 379 1.82 17.69 31.90
CA PHE A 379 0.74 17.36 30.97
C PHE A 379 -0.05 16.13 31.46
N LEU A 380 0.66 15.09 31.91
CA LEU A 380 0.02 13.85 32.37
C LEU A 380 -0.70 14.02 33.72
N SER A 381 -0.23 14.89 34.61
CA SER A 381 -0.97 15.25 35.83
C SER A 381 -2.25 16.03 35.54
N PHE A 382 -2.21 16.99 34.60
CA PHE A 382 -3.40 17.73 34.16
C PHE A 382 -4.46 16.80 33.54
N VAL A 383 -4.03 15.87 32.68
CA VAL A 383 -4.92 14.86 32.11
C VAL A 383 -5.61 14.05 33.21
N LEU A 384 -4.92 13.75 34.31
CA LEU A 384 -5.44 12.89 35.36
C LEU A 384 -6.40 13.60 36.34
N GLU A 385 -6.21 14.90 36.58
CA GLU A 385 -7.02 15.68 37.55
C GLU A 385 -8.19 16.43 36.92
N GLU A 386 -8.02 17.02 35.74
CA GLU A 386 -9.05 17.89 35.14
C GLU A 386 -9.77 17.26 33.94
N MET A 387 -9.09 16.35 33.24
CA MET A 387 -9.65 15.78 32.00
C MET A 387 -10.45 14.49 32.23
N LEU A 388 -10.23 13.75 33.33
CA LEU A 388 -10.93 12.50 33.60
C LEU A 388 -12.00 12.71 34.69
N LYS A 389 -13.22 12.20 34.48
CA LYS A 389 -14.25 12.19 35.53
C LYS A 389 -13.81 11.30 36.71
N PRO A 390 -13.93 11.75 37.98
CA PRO A 390 -13.72 10.87 39.11
C PRO A 390 -14.77 9.74 39.10
N VAL A 391 -14.31 8.50 39.25
CA VAL A 391 -15.16 7.32 39.36
C VAL A 391 -15.88 7.38 40.71
N ASP A 392 -17.20 7.54 40.68
CA ASP A 392 -18.04 7.59 41.88
C ASP A 392 -18.06 6.20 42.55
N GLN A 393 -17.23 6.00 43.59
CA GLN A 393 -17.27 4.79 44.41
C GLN A 393 -18.44 4.86 45.40
N ARG A 394 -19.65 4.60 44.93
CA ARG A 394 -20.80 4.27 45.79
C ARG A 394 -21.64 3.18 45.15
N THR A 395 -21.33 1.93 45.50
CA THR A 395 -22.28 0.86 45.88
C THR A 395 -21.56 -0.49 45.93
N VAL A 396 -21.03 -0.87 47.10
CA VAL A 396 -21.17 -2.24 47.62
C VAL A 396 -21.18 -2.14 49.15
N ASP A 397 -22.36 -1.95 49.71
CA ASP A 397 -22.62 -2.32 51.09
C ASP A 397 -22.91 -3.83 51.09
N THR A 398 -22.13 -4.62 51.84
CA THR A 398 -22.66 -5.76 52.60
C THR A 398 -21.64 -6.24 53.64
N LYS A 399 -22.00 -5.99 54.90
CA LYS A 399 -22.00 -6.96 56.02
C LYS A 399 -20.74 -7.82 56.23
N ASN A 400 -19.96 -7.45 57.25
CA ASN A 400 -19.96 -8.10 58.58
C ASN A 400 -18.58 -7.95 59.24
N LEU A 401 -18.50 -7.32 60.42
CA LEU A 401 -17.83 -7.88 61.60
C LEU A 401 -18.09 -7.02 62.85
N ARG A 402 -18.84 -7.60 63.80
CA ARG A 402 -18.91 -7.34 65.27
C ARG A 402 -19.51 -5.97 65.67
N THR A 403 -20.55 -5.88 66.50
CA THR A 403 -20.98 -6.71 67.65
C THR A 403 -22.49 -6.57 67.83
#